data_AF-B4J198-F1
#
_entry.id   AF-B4J198-F1
#
_cell.length_a   1.000
_cell.length_b   1.000
_cell.length_c   1.000
_cell.angle_alpha   90.00
_cell.angle_beta   90.00
_cell.angle_gamma   90.00
#
_symmetry.space_group_name_H-M   'P 1'
#
loop_
_entity.id
_entity.type
_entity.pdbx_description
1 polymer ?
#
loop_
_entity_poly.entity_id
_entity_poly.type
_entity_poly.pdbx_seq_one_letter_code
_entity_poly.pdbx_strand_id
1 'polypeptide(L)'
;MTIPNTSLIVQWALRLANLQAAKLNNTAHAEREFILFNRLEKVGSQSMTRLLGHLSNLNGFHTFRNQIPDVKKPLFDFEEEVSFAEELQEIEDPAAYVEHTNWINFTAHDMPRPIYINLVRHPIQKVISAYYYARHPMIYANSLLRNPNKPVDNKEFFDRSFNECVRKRIAPYCNFDAHLNYNKDWRRFTLHLCGNQKVCLNFNSEEATQIAKLHVEKEYAVVGSWEHTNITLAVLEAYIPRFFADATNQYYLHQEKFRINVTPHDKHLDEDVEAYLNQQFSYEIDLYHFCMQRLYKQYIAIKKILQLDANKLNNTKKAEIDVLFFNRVPKTGSVHLITLMKSLGKIHDYDVDKDPQIGGIQAILQPDEEADWIENIANLEDGSVFASHVNYLNFSKYSQPRPIYINMVRDPVERVISWHYFIRAPWIFVPGRRRNNREMPNPKWANMEFDQCVESKEKVCTYIEGSLLERAGDHRRQTLFFCGHNEFKCTPFNSRLALQLAKENVEREYAVVGTWEHTNETLAVLEAYVPRYFADASKLYYSGLHAKKSNDNPMKPHIRKEIIDMVRRNFTREIEFYQFCRQRLHRQYLAIKLKDLMRMDESLVKLQTTNELAIRD
;
A
#
# COMPACT_ATOMS: atom_id res chain seq x y z
N MET A 1 60.87 7.49 -23.98
CA MET A 1 59.66 7.41 -24.83
C MET A 1 59.26 5.96 -24.95
N THR A 2 58.18 5.56 -24.28
CA THR A 2 57.27 4.47 -24.67
C THR A 2 56.19 4.43 -23.60
N ILE A 3 54.96 4.72 -24.03
CA ILE A 3 53.73 4.71 -23.22
C ILE A 3 53.41 3.25 -22.84
N PRO A 4 53.18 2.91 -21.56
CA PRO A 4 52.51 1.67 -21.21
C PRO A 4 51.00 1.88 -21.15
N ASN A 5 50.34 1.40 -22.20
CA ASN A 5 49.02 0.77 -22.24
C ASN A 5 47.89 1.35 -21.36
N THR A 6 47.06 2.16 -22.02
CA THR A 6 45.64 2.43 -21.76
C THR A 6 44.73 1.18 -21.75
N SER A 7 45.29 -0.03 -21.65
CA SER A 7 44.55 -1.31 -21.59
C SER A 7 44.23 -1.78 -20.17
N LEU A 8 44.85 -1.21 -19.13
CA LEU A 8 44.57 -1.58 -17.73
C LEU A 8 43.52 -0.69 -17.07
N ILE A 9 43.38 0.57 -17.49
CA ILE A 9 42.32 1.47 -16.99
C ILE A 9 40.94 1.06 -17.55
N VAL A 10 40.90 0.54 -18.78
CA VAL A 10 39.66 0.03 -19.41
C VAL A 10 39.21 -1.30 -18.79
N GLN A 11 40.13 -2.15 -18.33
CA GLN A 11 39.78 -3.41 -17.65
C GLN A 11 39.32 -3.23 -16.19
N TRP A 12 39.69 -2.11 -15.54
CA TRP A 12 39.14 -1.74 -14.23
C TRP A 12 37.77 -1.05 -14.34
N ALA A 13 37.50 -0.33 -15.43
CA ALA A 13 36.17 0.19 -15.75
C ALA A 13 35.13 -0.91 -16.07
N LEU A 14 35.59 -2.12 -16.41
CA LEU A 14 34.74 -3.25 -16.81
C LEU A 14 34.39 -4.24 -15.68
N ARG A 15 34.78 -3.98 -14.43
CA ARG A 15 34.38 -4.78 -13.25
C ARG A 15 33.43 -4.07 -12.27
N LEU A 16 32.70 -3.06 -12.75
CA LEU A 16 31.57 -2.45 -12.06
C LEU A 16 30.23 -3.00 -12.57
N ALA A 17 29.98 -4.28 -12.31
CA ALA A 17 28.68 -4.90 -12.56
C ALA A 17 27.73 -4.66 -11.36
N ASN A 18 27.47 -3.37 -11.13
CA ASN A 18 26.40 -2.80 -10.34
C ASN A 18 25.03 -3.40 -10.72
N LEU A 19 24.03 -3.34 -9.82
CA LEU A 19 22.64 -3.74 -10.05
C LEU A 19 22.06 -3.02 -11.28
N GLN A 20 22.30 -3.57 -12.47
CA GLN A 20 21.90 -2.97 -13.75
C GLN A 20 20.48 -3.41 -14.05
N ALA A 21 19.58 -2.43 -14.22
CA ALA A 21 18.18 -2.69 -14.54
C ALA A 21 18.03 -3.60 -15.78
N ALA A 22 18.93 -3.49 -16.76
CA ALA A 22 18.95 -4.36 -17.94
C ALA A 22 19.17 -5.85 -17.62
N LYS A 23 19.95 -6.18 -16.59
CA LYS A 23 20.22 -7.58 -16.19
C LYS A 23 19.04 -8.25 -15.49
N LEU A 24 18.12 -7.45 -14.93
CA LEU A 24 16.90 -7.94 -14.29
C LEU A 24 15.68 -7.89 -15.22
N ASN A 25 15.91 -7.48 -16.47
CA ASN A 25 14.86 -7.31 -17.47
C ASN A 25 14.90 -8.46 -18.49
N ASN A 26 14.05 -9.46 -18.27
CA ASN A 26 13.98 -10.63 -19.14
C ASN A 26 13.26 -10.36 -20.47
N THR A 27 12.75 -9.15 -20.73
CA THR A 27 12.09 -8.85 -22.02
C THR A 27 13.04 -8.93 -23.20
N ALA A 28 14.35 -8.80 -22.99
CA ALA A 28 15.35 -9.01 -24.03
C ALA A 28 15.41 -10.47 -24.53
N HIS A 29 14.83 -11.42 -23.79
CA HIS A 29 14.71 -12.82 -24.19
C HIS A 29 13.41 -13.12 -24.94
N ALA A 30 12.45 -12.19 -24.97
CA ALA A 30 11.22 -12.38 -25.71
C ALA A 30 11.49 -12.24 -27.23
N GLU A 31 10.88 -13.12 -28.01
CA GLU A 31 10.97 -13.14 -29.47
C GLU A 31 9.73 -12.54 -30.13
N ARG A 32 8.76 -12.12 -29.31
CA ARG A 32 7.49 -11.52 -29.73
C ARG A 32 7.16 -10.28 -28.91
N GLU A 33 6.49 -9.33 -29.53
CA GLU A 33 5.81 -8.25 -28.80
C GLU A 33 4.46 -8.77 -28.32
N PHE A 34 4.50 -9.76 -27.43
CA PHE A 34 3.32 -10.46 -26.97
C PHE A 34 3.37 -10.70 -25.47
N ILE A 35 2.47 -10.11 -24.71
CA ILE A 35 2.36 -10.37 -23.28
C ILE A 35 1.53 -11.62 -23.05
N LEU A 36 2.11 -12.61 -22.36
CA LEU A 36 1.36 -13.71 -21.77
C LEU A 36 1.21 -13.47 -20.26
N PHE A 37 0.03 -12.98 -19.86
CA PHE A 37 -0.33 -12.85 -18.46
C PHE A 37 -1.03 -14.12 -17.99
N ASN A 38 -0.25 -15.10 -17.53
CA ASN A 38 -0.74 -16.36 -16.99
C ASN A 38 -1.32 -16.19 -15.57
N ARG A 39 -2.43 -15.47 -15.50
CA ARG A 39 -2.99 -14.87 -14.29
C ARG A 39 -3.37 -15.87 -13.21
N LEU A 40 -3.09 -15.49 -11.98
CA LEU A 40 -3.58 -16.14 -10.77
C LEU A 40 -4.94 -15.59 -10.31
N GLU A 41 -5.75 -16.36 -9.60
CA GLU A 41 -6.97 -15.87 -8.95
C GLU A 41 -6.66 -15.05 -7.69
N LYS A 42 -7.55 -14.10 -7.35
CA LYS A 42 -7.56 -13.37 -6.07
C LYS A 42 -6.30 -12.55 -5.73
N VAL A 43 -5.43 -12.31 -6.72
CA VAL A 43 -4.22 -11.46 -6.64
C VAL A 43 -4.40 -10.03 -7.19
N GLY A 44 -5.62 -9.64 -7.57
CA GLY A 44 -5.86 -8.39 -8.31
C GLY A 44 -5.79 -8.53 -9.84
N SER A 45 -5.71 -9.76 -10.36
CA SER A 45 -5.61 -10.03 -11.79
C SER A 45 -6.75 -9.46 -12.63
N GLN A 46 -7.99 -9.40 -12.12
CA GLN A 46 -9.11 -8.76 -12.85
C GLN A 46 -8.91 -7.24 -12.98
N SER A 47 -8.37 -6.60 -11.94
CA SER A 47 -8.01 -5.18 -11.97
C SER A 47 -6.91 -4.91 -12.98
N MET A 48 -5.86 -5.75 -13.02
CA MET A 48 -4.81 -5.68 -14.04
C MET A 48 -5.36 -5.92 -15.45
N THR A 49 -6.28 -6.87 -15.63
CA THR A 49 -6.91 -7.13 -16.95
C THR A 49 -7.64 -5.89 -17.45
N ARG A 50 -8.39 -5.20 -16.57
CA ARG A 50 -9.07 -3.95 -16.93
C ARG A 50 -8.09 -2.83 -17.25
N LEU A 51 -6.97 -2.76 -16.53
CA LEU A 51 -5.91 -1.80 -16.81
C LEU A 51 -5.27 -2.07 -18.17
N LEU A 52 -4.93 -3.34 -18.48
CA LEU A 52 -4.43 -3.75 -19.79
C LEU A 52 -5.41 -3.37 -20.92
N GLY A 53 -6.71 -3.62 -20.75
CA GLY A 53 -7.71 -3.20 -21.74
C GLY A 53 -7.92 -1.68 -21.85
N HIS A 54 -7.54 -0.90 -20.83
CA HIS A 54 -7.50 0.56 -20.93
C HIS A 54 -6.24 1.01 -21.67
N LEU A 55 -5.10 0.41 -21.33
CA LEU A 55 -3.80 0.71 -21.95
C LEU A 55 -3.70 0.23 -23.39
N SER A 56 -4.45 -0.80 -23.78
CA SER A 56 -4.52 -1.29 -25.15
C SER A 56 -4.99 -0.21 -26.12
N ASN A 57 -5.99 0.58 -25.69
CA ASN A 57 -6.50 1.72 -26.43
C ASN A 57 -5.51 2.90 -26.45
N LEU A 58 -4.76 3.10 -25.36
CA LEU A 58 -3.81 4.20 -25.23
C LEU A 58 -2.52 3.94 -26.02
N ASN A 59 -2.01 2.72 -25.95
CA ASN A 59 -0.69 2.33 -26.45
C ASN A 59 -0.77 1.55 -27.77
N GLY A 60 -1.97 1.22 -28.27
CA GLY A 60 -2.17 0.60 -29.59
C GLY A 60 -1.69 -0.85 -29.64
N PHE A 61 -2.31 -1.72 -28.85
CA PHE A 61 -2.13 -3.18 -28.88
C PHE A 61 -3.48 -3.89 -28.65
N HIS A 62 -3.56 -5.19 -28.94
CA HIS A 62 -4.79 -5.97 -28.78
C HIS A 62 -4.82 -6.71 -27.45
N THR A 63 -6.02 -6.90 -26.85
CA THR A 63 -6.17 -7.72 -25.64
C THR A 63 -7.09 -8.88 -25.91
N PHE A 64 -6.64 -10.07 -25.51
CA PHE A 64 -7.36 -11.31 -25.67
C PHE A 64 -7.56 -12.00 -24.33
N ARG A 65 -8.70 -12.65 -24.20
CA ARG A 65 -9.06 -13.45 -23.04
C ARG A 65 -9.90 -14.61 -23.53
N ASN A 66 -9.45 -15.83 -23.27
CA ASN A 66 -10.18 -17.00 -23.73
C ASN A 66 -11.48 -17.21 -22.95
N GLN A 67 -12.38 -17.99 -23.54
CA GLN A 67 -13.50 -18.57 -22.81
C GLN A 67 -12.95 -19.69 -21.93
N ILE A 68 -13.28 -19.67 -20.63
CA ILE A 68 -12.81 -20.69 -19.68
C ILE A 68 -13.47 -22.02 -20.07
N PRO A 69 -12.70 -23.08 -20.40
CA PRO A 69 -13.29 -24.38 -20.71
C PRO A 69 -14.00 -24.97 -19.47
N ASP A 70 -15.08 -25.72 -19.70
CA ASP A 70 -15.94 -26.28 -18.65
C ASP A 70 -15.20 -27.26 -17.71
N VAL A 71 -14.16 -27.93 -18.23
CA VAL A 71 -13.27 -28.83 -17.48
C VAL A 71 -11.84 -28.49 -17.82
N LYS A 72 -11.05 -28.16 -16.80
CA LYS A 72 -9.64 -27.83 -16.97
C LYS A 72 -8.77 -28.82 -16.19
N LYS A 73 -7.85 -29.49 -16.88
CA LYS A 73 -6.82 -30.31 -16.23
C LYS A 73 -5.86 -29.40 -15.44
N PRO A 74 -5.31 -29.89 -14.31
CA PRO A 74 -4.38 -29.11 -13.49
C PRO A 74 -3.01 -28.94 -14.15
N LEU A 75 -2.58 -29.90 -14.97
CA LEU A 75 -1.39 -29.85 -15.80
C LEU A 75 -1.80 -30.12 -17.25
N PHE A 76 -1.13 -29.45 -18.18
CA PHE A 76 -1.15 -29.81 -19.59
C PHE A 76 -0.11 -30.90 -19.86
N ASP A 77 -0.45 -31.86 -20.71
CA ASP A 77 0.56 -32.71 -21.34
C ASP A 77 1.26 -31.97 -22.50
N PHE A 78 2.24 -32.62 -23.12
CA PHE A 78 3.06 -32.01 -24.16
C PHE A 78 2.22 -31.55 -25.37
N GLU A 79 1.25 -32.36 -25.81
CA GLU A 79 0.39 -32.03 -26.96
C GLU A 79 -0.54 -30.86 -26.64
N GLU A 80 -1.07 -30.82 -25.41
CA GLU A 80 -1.88 -29.69 -24.92
C GLU A 80 -1.07 -28.39 -24.82
N GLU A 81 0.20 -28.45 -24.42
CA GLU A 81 1.09 -27.28 -24.42
C GLU A 81 1.35 -26.77 -25.84
N VAL A 82 1.61 -27.67 -26.80
CA VAL A 82 1.81 -27.33 -28.22
C VAL A 82 0.56 -26.68 -28.79
N SER A 83 -0.61 -27.32 -28.63
CA SER A 83 -1.88 -26.79 -29.14
C SER A 83 -2.18 -25.40 -28.59
N PHE A 84 -1.95 -25.18 -27.29
CA PHE A 84 -2.11 -23.85 -26.71
C PHE A 84 -1.11 -22.84 -27.27
N ALA A 85 0.15 -23.23 -27.49
CA ALA A 85 1.17 -22.34 -28.04
C ALA A 85 0.87 -21.98 -29.52
N GLU A 86 0.36 -22.92 -30.32
CA GLU A 86 -0.07 -22.70 -31.70
C GLU A 86 -1.25 -21.71 -31.76
N GLU A 87 -2.26 -21.86 -30.90
CA GLU A 87 -3.36 -20.89 -30.81
C GLU A 87 -2.86 -19.46 -30.54
N LEU A 88 -1.82 -19.30 -29.73
CA LEU A 88 -1.24 -17.99 -29.45
C LEU A 88 -0.39 -17.45 -30.61
N GLN A 89 0.12 -18.30 -31.51
CA GLN A 89 0.85 -17.85 -32.71
C GLN A 89 -0.06 -17.17 -33.72
N GLU A 90 -1.33 -17.58 -33.81
CA GLU A 90 -2.30 -16.98 -34.75
C GLU A 90 -2.65 -15.52 -34.40
N ILE A 91 -2.33 -15.09 -33.17
CA ILE A 91 -2.62 -13.74 -32.71
C ILE A 91 -1.53 -12.79 -33.19
N GLU A 92 -1.92 -11.71 -33.88
CA GLU A 92 -0.99 -10.68 -34.35
C GLU A 92 -0.41 -9.83 -33.20
N ASP A 93 0.89 -9.52 -33.33
CA ASP A 93 1.60 -8.61 -32.44
C ASP A 93 1.33 -7.13 -32.82
N PRO A 94 1.27 -6.19 -31.86
CA PRO A 94 1.44 -6.40 -30.44
C PRO A 94 0.12 -6.77 -29.74
N ALA A 95 0.20 -7.75 -28.84
CA ALA A 95 -0.98 -8.20 -28.10
C ALA A 95 -0.67 -8.59 -26.64
N ALA A 96 -1.71 -8.62 -25.81
CA ALA A 96 -1.67 -9.14 -24.46
C ALA A 96 -2.77 -10.19 -24.27
N TYR A 97 -2.35 -11.40 -23.97
CA TYR A 97 -3.22 -12.53 -23.71
C TYR A 97 -3.29 -12.83 -22.22
N VAL A 98 -4.52 -12.95 -21.72
CA VAL A 98 -4.80 -13.06 -20.30
C VAL A 98 -5.57 -14.35 -20.02
N GLU A 99 -4.90 -15.33 -19.42
CA GLU A 99 -5.49 -16.65 -19.16
C GLU A 99 -5.00 -17.24 -17.84
N HIS A 100 -5.86 -17.98 -17.15
CA HIS A 100 -5.44 -18.85 -16.08
C HIS A 100 -4.67 -19.99 -16.72
N THR A 101 -3.34 -20.01 -16.69
CA THR A 101 -2.54 -21.13 -17.21
C THR A 101 -1.24 -21.28 -16.41
N ASN A 102 -0.63 -22.46 -16.46
CA ASN A 102 0.68 -22.67 -15.88
C ASN A 102 1.75 -22.08 -16.80
N TRP A 103 2.96 -21.90 -16.29
CA TRP A 103 4.11 -21.58 -17.12
C TRP A 103 4.35 -22.71 -18.15
N ILE A 104 4.61 -22.33 -19.39
CA ILE A 104 4.85 -23.23 -20.52
C ILE A 104 6.22 -22.86 -21.11
N ASN A 105 7.03 -23.87 -21.41
CA ASN A 105 8.32 -23.65 -22.06
C ASN A 105 8.16 -23.58 -23.58
N PHE A 106 7.95 -22.39 -24.13
CA PHE A 106 7.79 -22.20 -25.58
C PHE A 106 8.98 -22.72 -26.39
N THR A 107 10.21 -22.56 -25.87
CA THR A 107 11.42 -23.03 -26.57
C THR A 107 11.51 -24.55 -26.67
N ALA A 108 10.91 -25.29 -25.72
CA ALA A 108 10.87 -26.75 -25.79
C ALA A 108 9.93 -27.27 -26.89
N HIS A 109 9.07 -26.38 -27.42
CA HIS A 109 8.08 -26.66 -28.46
C HIS A 109 8.43 -26.01 -29.80
N ASP A 110 9.67 -25.51 -29.95
CA ASP A 110 10.12 -24.74 -31.12
C ASP A 110 9.25 -23.50 -31.41
N MET A 111 8.65 -22.92 -30.36
CA MET A 111 7.79 -21.75 -30.43
C MET A 111 8.51 -20.49 -29.93
N PRO A 112 8.20 -19.31 -30.48
CA PRO A 112 8.82 -18.05 -30.07
C PRO A 112 8.32 -17.63 -28.67
N ARG A 113 9.25 -17.14 -27.85
CA ARG A 113 8.98 -16.78 -26.45
C ARG A 113 8.14 -15.50 -26.31
N PRO A 114 7.04 -15.54 -25.54
CA PRO A 114 6.29 -14.34 -25.17
C PRO A 114 6.96 -13.61 -24.00
N ILE A 115 6.46 -12.41 -23.71
CA ILE A 115 6.76 -11.65 -22.49
C ILE A 115 5.87 -12.15 -21.36
N TYR A 116 6.42 -12.96 -20.46
CA TYR A 116 5.70 -13.42 -19.28
C TYR A 116 5.59 -12.33 -18.20
N ILE A 117 4.38 -12.11 -17.70
CA ILE A 117 4.11 -11.32 -16.49
C ILE A 117 3.19 -12.08 -15.54
N ASN A 118 3.27 -11.78 -14.24
CA ASN A 118 2.28 -12.28 -13.29
C ASN A 118 2.05 -11.32 -12.12
N LEU A 119 1.06 -11.65 -11.29
CA LEU A 119 0.79 -10.98 -10.02
C LEU A 119 0.68 -12.01 -8.90
N VAL A 120 1.32 -11.74 -7.76
CA VAL A 120 1.22 -12.53 -6.53
C VAL A 120 0.55 -11.72 -5.41
N ARG A 121 0.16 -12.41 -4.35
CA ARG A 121 -0.41 -11.85 -3.12
C ARG A 121 0.00 -12.74 -1.96
N HIS A 122 0.02 -12.23 -0.72
CA HIS A 122 0.33 -13.09 0.43
C HIS A 122 -0.58 -14.36 0.43
N PRO A 123 -0.01 -15.59 0.48
CA PRO A 123 -0.78 -16.84 0.26
C PRO A 123 -1.97 -16.98 1.21
N ILE A 124 -1.77 -16.69 2.49
CA ILE A 124 -2.84 -16.77 3.50
C ILE A 124 -3.96 -15.75 3.21
N GLN A 125 -3.62 -14.53 2.83
CA GLN A 125 -4.61 -13.48 2.52
C GLN A 125 -5.38 -13.80 1.23
N LYS A 126 -4.73 -14.48 0.28
CA LYS A 126 -5.38 -15.00 -0.92
C LYS A 126 -6.45 -16.03 -0.58
N VAL A 127 -6.14 -17.03 0.26
CA VAL A 127 -7.11 -18.09 0.62
C VAL A 127 -8.28 -17.56 1.45
N ILE A 128 -8.02 -16.63 2.39
CA ILE A 128 -9.08 -15.92 3.11
C ILE A 128 -9.99 -15.16 2.12
N SER A 129 -9.38 -14.38 1.22
CA SER A 129 -10.13 -13.60 0.23
C SER A 129 -11.00 -14.47 -0.68
N ALA A 130 -10.56 -15.69 -0.96
CA ALA A 130 -11.30 -16.63 -1.76
C ALA A 130 -12.43 -17.32 -0.98
N TYR A 131 -12.18 -17.67 0.29
CA TYR A 131 -13.16 -18.24 1.21
C TYR A 131 -14.42 -17.37 1.29
N TYR A 132 -14.22 -16.07 1.51
CA TYR A 132 -15.33 -15.10 1.59
C TYR A 132 -15.90 -14.74 0.22
N TYR A 133 -15.10 -14.76 -0.84
CA TYR A 133 -15.61 -14.53 -2.19
C TYR A 133 -16.62 -15.60 -2.63
N ALA A 134 -16.34 -16.88 -2.33
CA ALA A 134 -17.26 -17.97 -2.63
C ALA A 134 -18.59 -17.90 -1.85
N ARG A 135 -18.58 -17.22 -0.70
CA ARG A 135 -19.74 -17.00 0.19
C ARG A 135 -20.47 -15.68 -0.06
N HIS A 136 -19.94 -14.83 -0.94
CA HIS A 136 -20.56 -13.56 -1.22
C HIS A 136 -21.92 -13.78 -1.92
N PRO A 137 -23.04 -13.22 -1.44
CA PRO A 137 -24.39 -13.57 -1.92
C PRO A 137 -24.55 -13.48 -3.45
N MET A 138 -24.06 -12.41 -4.07
CA MET A 138 -24.12 -12.23 -5.53
C MET A 138 -23.28 -13.28 -6.29
N ILE A 139 -22.10 -13.64 -5.77
CA ILE A 139 -21.22 -14.62 -6.40
C ILE A 139 -21.81 -16.02 -6.28
N TYR A 140 -22.35 -16.31 -5.10
CA TYR A 140 -23.02 -17.56 -4.80
C TYR A 140 -24.26 -17.75 -5.69
N ALA A 141 -25.13 -16.74 -5.79
CA ALA A 141 -26.31 -16.76 -6.66
C ALA A 141 -25.93 -16.98 -8.14
N ASN A 142 -24.92 -16.25 -8.64
CA ASN A 142 -24.40 -16.45 -10.00
C ASN A 142 -23.84 -17.87 -10.22
N SER A 143 -23.27 -18.49 -9.19
CA SER A 143 -22.78 -19.87 -9.28
C SER A 143 -23.90 -20.90 -9.45
N LEU A 144 -25.06 -20.67 -8.82
CA LEU A 144 -26.25 -21.51 -8.97
C LEU A 144 -26.88 -21.33 -10.36
N LEU A 145 -26.90 -20.10 -10.89
CA LEU A 145 -27.39 -19.83 -12.25
C LEU A 145 -26.54 -20.55 -13.32
N ARG A 146 -25.23 -20.64 -13.11
CA ARG A 146 -24.31 -21.34 -14.03
C ARG A 146 -24.36 -22.85 -13.90
N ASN A 147 -24.71 -23.37 -12.73
CA ASN A 147 -24.84 -24.80 -12.48
C ASN A 147 -26.16 -25.06 -11.72
N PRO A 148 -27.28 -25.23 -12.45
CA PRO A 148 -28.60 -25.46 -11.84
C PRO A 148 -28.67 -26.71 -10.96
N ASN A 149 -27.76 -27.68 -11.16
CA ASN A 149 -27.70 -28.93 -10.40
C ASN A 149 -26.87 -28.80 -9.10
N LYS A 150 -26.28 -27.63 -8.84
CA LYS A 150 -25.49 -27.41 -7.62
C LYS A 150 -26.43 -27.36 -6.40
N PRO A 151 -26.20 -28.18 -5.35
CA PRO A 151 -27.03 -28.14 -4.15
C PRO A 151 -26.91 -26.77 -3.47
N VAL A 152 -28.02 -26.31 -2.88
CA VAL A 152 -28.06 -25.04 -2.16
C VAL A 152 -27.47 -25.23 -0.76
N ASP A 153 -26.36 -24.55 -0.49
CA ASP A 153 -25.72 -24.45 0.82
C ASP A 153 -26.65 -23.80 1.86
N ASN A 154 -26.56 -24.28 3.11
CA ASN A 154 -27.37 -23.83 4.24
C ASN A 154 -26.83 -22.55 4.89
N LYS A 155 -27.56 -22.02 5.88
CA LYS A 155 -27.13 -20.83 6.64
C LYS A 155 -25.74 -20.99 7.29
N GLU A 156 -25.43 -22.19 7.79
CA GLU A 156 -24.13 -22.50 8.40
C GLU A 156 -22.95 -22.26 7.44
N PHE A 157 -23.11 -22.54 6.15
CA PHE A 157 -22.08 -22.27 5.15
C PHE A 157 -21.70 -20.78 5.07
N PHE A 158 -22.68 -19.88 5.18
CA PHE A 158 -22.49 -18.43 5.08
C PHE A 158 -21.98 -17.81 6.38
N ASP A 159 -22.46 -18.30 7.52
CA ASP A 159 -22.15 -17.72 8.83
C ASP A 159 -20.81 -18.20 9.41
N ARG A 160 -20.31 -19.35 8.96
CA ARG A 160 -19.06 -19.92 9.47
C ARG A 160 -17.86 -19.03 9.22
N SER A 161 -17.11 -18.73 10.28
CA SER A 161 -15.87 -17.96 10.18
C SER A 161 -14.76 -18.77 9.50
N PHE A 162 -13.78 -18.07 8.93
CA PHE A 162 -12.61 -18.74 8.35
C PHE A 162 -11.83 -19.53 9.42
N ASN A 163 -11.63 -18.96 10.61
CA ASN A 163 -10.96 -19.63 11.73
C ASN A 163 -11.64 -20.95 12.10
N GLU A 164 -12.96 -20.95 12.26
CA GLU A 164 -13.71 -22.16 12.56
C GLU A 164 -13.60 -23.20 11.44
N CYS A 165 -13.67 -22.76 10.18
CA CYS A 165 -13.56 -23.64 9.03
C CYS A 165 -12.19 -24.34 8.94
N VAL A 166 -11.10 -23.62 9.22
CA VAL A 166 -9.73 -24.18 9.24
C VAL A 166 -9.55 -25.13 10.42
N ARG A 167 -10.00 -24.75 11.61
CA ARG A 167 -9.90 -25.57 12.83
C ARG A 167 -10.63 -26.90 12.68
N LYS A 168 -11.76 -26.91 11.96
CA LYS A 168 -12.54 -28.11 11.61
C LYS A 168 -12.11 -28.81 10.31
N ARG A 169 -11.09 -28.30 9.60
CA ARG A 169 -10.58 -28.81 8.31
C ARG A 169 -11.67 -29.09 7.26
N ILE A 170 -12.63 -28.17 7.11
CA ILE A 170 -13.82 -28.42 6.31
C ILE A 170 -13.52 -28.34 4.81
N ALA A 171 -13.67 -29.48 4.13
CA ALA A 171 -13.50 -29.57 2.68
C ALA A 171 -14.67 -28.92 1.92
N PRO A 172 -14.44 -28.38 0.71
CA PRO A 172 -13.15 -28.22 0.02
C PRO A 172 -12.41 -26.92 0.38
N TYR A 173 -12.96 -26.07 1.24
CA TYR A 173 -12.49 -24.68 1.36
C TYR A 173 -11.31 -24.49 2.32
N CYS A 174 -11.22 -25.30 3.37
CA CYS A 174 -10.32 -25.05 4.50
C CYS A 174 -9.50 -26.28 4.93
N ASN A 175 -9.43 -27.29 4.07
CA ASN A 175 -8.49 -28.40 4.24
C ASN A 175 -7.20 -28.11 3.46
N PHE A 176 -6.07 -28.06 4.17
CA PHE A 176 -4.76 -27.65 3.65
C PHE A 176 -3.66 -28.70 3.90
N ASP A 177 -4.02 -29.96 4.16
CA ASP A 177 -3.05 -31.02 4.38
C ASP A 177 -2.22 -31.32 3.11
N ALA A 178 -0.90 -31.50 3.27
CA ALA A 178 0.07 -31.67 2.17
C ALA A 178 -0.19 -32.87 1.24
N HIS A 179 -0.85 -33.92 1.72
CA HIS A 179 -1.03 -35.19 0.99
C HIS A 179 -2.39 -35.33 0.29
N LEU A 180 -3.27 -34.32 0.36
CA LEU A 180 -4.59 -34.42 -0.26
C LEU A 180 -4.56 -33.94 -1.71
N ASN A 181 -4.86 -34.88 -2.62
CA ASN A 181 -4.92 -34.65 -4.08
C ASN A 181 -6.15 -33.85 -4.55
N TYR A 182 -7.02 -33.37 -3.65
CA TYR A 182 -8.20 -32.61 -4.07
C TYR A 182 -8.36 -31.29 -3.31
N ASN A 183 -8.36 -30.20 -4.08
CA ASN A 183 -9.12 -28.96 -3.81
C ASN A 183 -9.08 -27.96 -4.99
N LYS A 184 -9.33 -28.41 -6.23
CA LYS A 184 -9.53 -27.54 -7.41
C LYS A 184 -8.51 -26.38 -7.52
N ASP A 185 -7.23 -26.71 -7.63
CA ASP A 185 -5.99 -25.96 -7.93
C ASP A 185 -5.80 -24.41 -7.93
N TRP A 186 -6.81 -23.56 -7.95
CA TRP A 186 -6.66 -22.09 -8.07
C TRP A 186 -5.91 -21.41 -6.90
N ARG A 187 -5.60 -22.15 -5.83
CA ARG A 187 -5.01 -21.62 -4.59
C ARG A 187 -3.50 -21.48 -4.63
N ARG A 188 -2.78 -22.19 -5.52
CA ARG A 188 -1.33 -22.37 -5.44
C ARG A 188 -0.56 -21.45 -6.40
N PHE A 189 0.42 -20.69 -5.92
CA PHE A 189 1.29 -19.91 -6.83
C PHE A 189 2.33 -20.81 -7.45
N THR A 190 2.84 -21.71 -6.63
CA THR A 190 3.89 -22.65 -6.99
C THR A 190 3.49 -23.46 -8.22
N LEU A 191 2.26 -23.99 -8.30
CA LEU A 191 1.79 -24.70 -9.49
C LEU A 191 1.92 -23.87 -10.78
N HIS A 192 1.34 -22.66 -10.78
CA HIS A 192 1.28 -21.85 -11.98
C HIS A 192 2.64 -21.30 -12.42
N LEU A 193 3.56 -21.06 -11.49
CA LEU A 193 4.91 -20.55 -11.79
C LEU A 193 5.92 -21.69 -12.04
N CYS A 194 5.71 -22.87 -11.46
CA CYS A 194 6.52 -24.07 -11.68
C CYS A 194 6.26 -24.69 -13.05
N GLY A 195 5.02 -24.65 -13.54
CA GLY A 195 4.67 -25.15 -14.87
C GLY A 195 3.96 -26.51 -14.84
N ASN A 196 3.97 -27.23 -15.97
CA ASN A 196 3.17 -28.45 -16.16
C ASN A 196 3.87 -29.77 -15.77
N GLN A 197 4.95 -29.70 -14.98
CA GLN A 197 5.64 -30.91 -14.51
C GLN A 197 4.86 -31.57 -13.37
N LYS A 198 4.93 -32.91 -13.27
CA LYS A 198 4.23 -33.67 -12.21
C LYS A 198 4.61 -33.21 -10.80
N VAL A 199 5.87 -32.84 -10.58
CA VAL A 199 6.35 -32.32 -9.29
C VAL A 199 5.65 -31.03 -8.87
N CYS A 200 5.20 -30.21 -9.82
CA CYS A 200 4.53 -28.94 -9.57
C CYS A 200 3.13 -29.08 -8.94
N LEU A 201 2.53 -30.29 -8.99
CA LEU A 201 1.27 -30.59 -8.31
C LEU A 201 1.39 -30.71 -6.79
N ASN A 202 2.60 -30.94 -6.28
CA ASN A 202 2.81 -31.18 -4.86
C ASN A 202 2.64 -29.87 -4.09
N PHE A 203 1.65 -29.84 -3.18
CA PHE A 203 1.43 -28.70 -2.32
C PHE A 203 2.55 -28.57 -1.31
N ASN A 204 2.96 -27.33 -1.03
CA ASN A 204 4.00 -27.04 -0.05
C ASN A 204 5.26 -27.88 -0.30
N SER A 205 5.68 -27.95 -1.57
CA SER A 205 6.85 -28.71 -2.02
C SER A 205 8.04 -27.79 -2.23
N GLU A 206 9.13 -28.07 -1.54
CA GLU A 206 10.40 -27.35 -1.71
C GLU A 206 10.87 -27.39 -3.17
N GLU A 207 10.86 -28.58 -3.78
CA GLU A 207 11.33 -28.80 -5.15
C GLU A 207 10.54 -27.96 -6.15
N ALA A 208 9.20 -28.00 -6.06
CA ALA A 208 8.34 -27.20 -6.93
C ALA A 208 8.55 -25.69 -6.72
N THR A 209 8.79 -25.26 -5.48
CA THR A 209 9.09 -23.86 -5.17
C THR A 209 10.44 -23.43 -5.73
N GLN A 210 11.48 -24.25 -5.69
CA GLN A 210 12.77 -23.93 -6.30
C GLN A 210 12.67 -23.80 -7.83
N ILE A 211 11.92 -24.70 -8.48
CA ILE A 211 11.64 -24.61 -9.92
C ILE A 211 10.88 -23.33 -10.24
N ALA A 212 9.83 -23.01 -9.47
CA ALA A 212 9.09 -21.76 -9.64
C ALA A 212 9.97 -20.52 -9.48
N LYS A 213 10.85 -20.49 -8.47
CA LYS A 213 11.83 -19.39 -8.28
C LYS A 213 12.75 -19.25 -9.49
N LEU A 214 13.24 -20.36 -10.03
CA LEU A 214 14.08 -20.37 -11.22
C LEU A 214 13.36 -19.79 -12.44
N HIS A 215 12.11 -20.21 -12.70
CA HIS A 215 11.31 -19.67 -13.80
C HIS A 215 11.00 -18.18 -13.60
N VAL A 216 10.63 -17.76 -12.39
CA VAL A 216 10.43 -16.33 -12.08
C VAL A 216 11.69 -15.51 -12.36
N GLU A 217 12.86 -16.04 -12.01
CA GLU A 217 14.12 -15.33 -12.21
C GLU A 217 14.51 -15.22 -13.70
N LYS A 218 14.33 -16.30 -14.48
CA LYS A 218 14.83 -16.41 -15.86
C LYS A 218 13.82 -16.04 -16.94
N GLU A 219 12.54 -16.32 -16.71
CA GLU A 219 11.51 -16.30 -17.76
C GLU A 219 10.53 -15.13 -17.61
N TYR A 220 10.24 -14.71 -16.37
CA TYR A 220 9.28 -13.64 -16.12
C TYR A 220 9.93 -12.25 -16.22
N ALA A 221 9.34 -11.37 -17.03
CA ALA A 221 9.74 -9.97 -17.06
C ALA A 221 9.44 -9.30 -15.71
N VAL A 222 8.19 -9.39 -15.24
CA VAL A 222 7.77 -8.84 -13.95
C VAL A 222 6.74 -9.76 -13.28
N VAL A 223 7.01 -10.13 -12.03
CA VAL A 223 6.01 -10.72 -11.12
C VAL A 223 5.73 -9.71 -10.03
N GLY A 224 4.60 -9.02 -10.16
CA GLY A 224 4.21 -7.90 -9.29
C GLY A 224 3.26 -8.29 -8.16
N SER A 225 2.77 -7.28 -7.42
CA SER A 225 1.68 -7.45 -6.46
C SER A 225 0.72 -6.28 -6.55
N TRP A 226 -0.58 -6.58 -6.57
CA TRP A 226 -1.63 -5.54 -6.56
C TRP A 226 -1.81 -4.88 -5.19
N GLU A 227 -1.13 -5.37 -4.15
CA GLU A 227 -1.00 -4.69 -2.86
C GLU A 227 0.12 -3.63 -2.90
N HIS A 228 0.99 -3.67 -3.93
CA HIS A 228 2.09 -2.75 -4.19
C HIS A 228 2.01 -2.20 -5.63
N THR A 229 0.87 -1.61 -5.99
CA THR A 229 0.59 -1.11 -7.36
C THR A 229 1.55 -0.01 -7.79
N ASN A 230 1.96 0.88 -6.88
CA ASN A 230 2.96 1.93 -7.12
C ASN A 230 4.26 1.37 -7.69
N ILE A 231 4.78 0.31 -7.07
CA ILE A 231 6.05 -0.32 -7.44
C ILE A 231 5.85 -1.18 -8.67
N THR A 232 4.80 -2.02 -8.66
CA THR A 232 4.49 -2.93 -9.77
C THR A 232 4.33 -2.19 -11.10
N LEU A 233 3.52 -1.14 -11.14
CA LEU A 233 3.27 -0.39 -12.37
C LEU A 233 4.51 0.39 -12.83
N ALA A 234 5.29 0.94 -11.91
CA ALA A 234 6.54 1.62 -12.25
C ALA A 234 7.60 0.68 -12.83
N VAL A 235 7.67 -0.58 -12.37
CA VAL A 235 8.57 -1.59 -12.95
C VAL A 235 8.06 -2.02 -14.33
N LEU A 236 6.76 -2.27 -14.48
CA LEU A 236 6.15 -2.61 -15.76
C LEU A 236 6.33 -1.51 -16.82
N GLU A 237 6.12 -0.25 -16.45
CA GLU A 237 6.38 0.93 -17.30
C GLU A 237 7.83 0.97 -17.81
N ALA A 238 8.78 0.63 -16.96
CA ALA A 238 10.19 0.70 -17.30
C ALA A 238 10.66 -0.48 -18.16
N TYR A 239 10.17 -1.69 -17.90
CA TYR A 239 10.65 -2.92 -18.57
C TYR A 239 9.83 -3.30 -19.81
N ILE A 240 8.55 -2.93 -19.84
CA ILE A 240 7.63 -3.25 -20.94
C ILE A 240 6.88 -1.98 -21.40
N PRO A 241 7.59 -0.89 -21.78
CA PRO A 241 6.98 0.41 -22.07
C PRO A 241 5.99 0.37 -23.24
N ARG A 242 6.18 -0.52 -24.22
CA ARG A 242 5.27 -0.70 -25.37
C ARG A 242 3.81 -0.95 -24.93
N PHE A 243 3.61 -1.63 -23.81
CA PHE A 243 2.30 -1.98 -23.29
C PHE A 243 1.90 -1.14 -22.08
N PHE A 244 2.86 -0.76 -21.24
CA PHE A 244 2.59 -0.13 -19.94
C PHE A 244 2.92 1.36 -19.87
N ALA A 245 3.32 2.04 -20.95
CA ALA A 245 3.51 3.49 -20.92
C ALA A 245 2.31 4.21 -20.29
N ASP A 246 2.60 5.11 -19.35
CA ASP A 246 1.64 5.92 -18.57
C ASP A 246 0.69 5.12 -17.63
N ALA A 247 0.90 3.81 -17.44
CA ALA A 247 0.06 2.95 -16.59
C ALA A 247 -0.11 3.46 -15.15
N THR A 248 0.95 3.94 -14.52
CA THR A 248 0.94 4.46 -13.15
C THR A 248 0.00 5.66 -13.05
N ASN A 249 0.13 6.61 -13.98
CA ASN A 249 -0.69 7.81 -14.02
C ASN A 249 -2.16 7.47 -14.27
N GLN A 250 -2.44 6.67 -15.30
CA GLN A 250 -3.79 6.23 -15.65
C GLN A 250 -4.47 5.52 -14.46
N TYR A 251 -3.76 4.65 -13.75
CA TYR A 251 -4.30 3.94 -12.59
C TYR A 251 -4.66 4.89 -11.45
N TYR A 252 -3.78 5.81 -11.07
CA TYR A 252 -4.01 6.70 -9.93
C TYR A 252 -4.99 7.85 -10.24
N LEU A 253 -5.13 8.25 -11.49
CA LEU A 253 -6.16 9.21 -11.93
C LEU A 253 -7.58 8.61 -11.93
N HIS A 254 -7.69 7.29 -12.10
CA HIS A 254 -8.97 6.58 -12.27
C HIS A 254 -9.07 5.34 -11.39
N GLN A 255 -8.65 5.44 -10.13
CA GLN A 255 -8.47 4.30 -9.24
C GLN A 255 -9.77 3.48 -9.04
N GLU A 256 -10.92 4.15 -9.03
CA GLU A 256 -12.25 3.58 -8.93
C GLU A 256 -12.61 2.66 -10.10
N LYS A 257 -12.08 2.93 -11.30
CA LYS A 257 -12.33 2.13 -12.52
C LYS A 257 -11.64 0.76 -12.42
N PHE A 258 -10.47 0.73 -11.80
CA PHE A 258 -9.60 -0.44 -11.77
C PHE A 258 -9.73 -1.26 -10.49
N ARG A 259 -10.10 -0.66 -9.35
CA ARG A 259 -10.27 -1.38 -8.08
C ARG A 259 -11.62 -2.09 -7.99
N ILE A 260 -11.67 -3.32 -8.51
CA ILE A 260 -12.88 -4.14 -8.63
C ILE A 260 -12.80 -5.45 -7.84
N ASN A 261 -13.97 -6.08 -7.62
CA ASN A 261 -14.10 -7.36 -6.89
C ASN A 261 -13.49 -7.33 -5.48
N VAL A 262 -13.51 -6.15 -4.84
CA VAL A 262 -13.12 -5.99 -3.45
C VAL A 262 -14.30 -6.41 -2.59
N THR A 263 -14.18 -7.59 -1.97
CA THR A 263 -15.12 -8.04 -0.96
C THR A 263 -14.55 -7.64 0.40
N PRO A 264 -15.19 -6.75 1.19
CA PRO A 264 -14.82 -6.56 2.58
C PRO A 264 -15.03 -7.86 3.35
N HIS A 265 -14.03 -8.30 4.10
CA HIS A 265 -14.11 -9.49 4.93
C HIS A 265 -13.19 -9.36 6.13
N ASP A 266 -13.47 -10.15 7.16
CA ASP A 266 -12.56 -10.29 8.28
C ASP A 266 -11.28 -11.00 7.82
N LYS A 267 -10.14 -10.44 8.21
CA LYS A 267 -8.80 -10.96 7.92
C LYS A 267 -8.11 -11.49 9.18
N HIS A 268 -8.75 -11.36 10.34
CA HIS A 268 -8.22 -11.83 11.59
C HIS A 268 -8.09 -13.35 11.59
N LEU A 269 -6.93 -13.81 12.05
CA LEU A 269 -6.66 -15.20 12.34
C LEU A 269 -6.44 -15.35 13.83
N ASP A 270 -7.04 -16.39 14.41
CA ASP A 270 -6.71 -16.84 15.75
C ASP A 270 -5.27 -17.40 15.72
N GLU A 271 -4.52 -17.27 16.82
CA GLU A 271 -3.08 -17.58 16.86
C GLU A 271 -2.75 -19.02 16.44
N ASP A 272 -3.56 -19.99 16.89
CA ASP A 272 -3.42 -21.41 16.52
C ASP A 272 -3.70 -21.65 15.02
N VAL A 273 -4.67 -20.93 14.46
CA VAL A 273 -5.00 -20.99 13.03
C VAL A 273 -3.89 -20.36 12.19
N GLU A 274 -3.38 -19.20 12.61
CA GLU A 274 -2.25 -18.52 11.95
C GLU A 274 -1.00 -19.40 11.95
N ALA A 275 -0.64 -20.00 13.09
CA ALA A 275 0.50 -20.91 13.20
C ALA A 275 0.37 -22.12 12.27
N TYR A 276 -0.81 -22.76 12.26
CA TYR A 276 -1.10 -23.87 11.36
C TYR A 276 -0.97 -23.47 9.88
N LEU A 277 -1.55 -22.33 9.48
CA LEU A 277 -1.49 -21.88 8.10
C LEU A 277 -0.07 -21.48 7.68
N ASN A 278 0.72 -20.84 8.55
CA ASN A 278 2.13 -20.54 8.28
C ASN A 278 2.95 -21.80 8.03
N GLN A 279 2.66 -22.88 8.76
CA GLN A 279 3.31 -24.18 8.53
C GLN A 279 2.86 -24.81 7.20
N GLN A 280 1.55 -24.84 6.91
CA GLN A 280 1.04 -25.49 5.70
C GLN A 280 1.35 -24.72 4.40
N PHE A 281 1.58 -23.40 4.49
CA PHE A 281 1.91 -22.55 3.35
C PHE A 281 3.36 -22.07 3.34
N SER A 282 4.25 -22.69 4.12
CA SER A 282 5.63 -22.22 4.31
C SER A 282 6.36 -21.95 2.99
N TYR A 283 6.28 -22.87 2.03
CA TYR A 283 6.96 -22.72 0.74
C TYR A 283 6.25 -21.77 -0.23
N GLU A 284 4.91 -21.63 -0.12
CA GLU A 284 4.18 -20.61 -0.88
C GLU A 284 4.49 -19.19 -0.36
N ILE A 285 4.68 -19.03 0.96
CA ILE A 285 5.08 -17.77 1.60
C ILE A 285 6.52 -17.43 1.20
N ASP A 286 7.42 -18.41 1.20
CA ASP A 286 8.79 -18.26 0.71
C ASP A 286 8.83 -17.81 -0.77
N LEU A 287 8.06 -18.47 -1.66
CA LEU A 287 7.94 -18.05 -3.06
C LEU A 287 7.38 -16.62 -3.19
N TYR A 288 6.36 -16.26 -2.41
CA TYR A 288 5.82 -14.91 -2.38
C TYR A 288 6.89 -13.88 -1.98
N HIS A 289 7.65 -14.14 -0.92
CA HIS A 289 8.73 -13.26 -0.49
C HIS A 289 9.83 -13.12 -1.55
N PHE A 290 10.20 -14.22 -2.22
CA PHE A 290 11.15 -14.19 -3.33
C PHE A 290 10.67 -13.28 -4.47
N CYS A 291 9.42 -13.44 -4.92
CA CYS A 291 8.82 -12.58 -5.95
C CYS A 291 8.82 -11.10 -5.55
N MET A 292 8.45 -10.81 -4.30
CA MET A 292 8.46 -9.44 -3.78
C MET A 292 9.87 -8.86 -3.72
N GLN A 293 10.85 -9.62 -3.23
CA GLN A 293 12.25 -9.21 -3.20
C GLN A 293 12.76 -8.87 -4.60
N ARG A 294 12.47 -9.72 -5.58
CA ARG A 294 12.83 -9.48 -6.98
C ARG A 294 12.18 -8.19 -7.52
N LEU A 295 10.88 -7.97 -7.26
CA LEU A 295 10.18 -6.75 -7.65
C LEU A 295 10.84 -5.49 -7.06
N TYR A 296 11.20 -5.52 -5.77
CA TYR A 296 11.91 -4.40 -5.13
C TYR A 296 13.31 -4.21 -5.74
N LYS A 297 14.07 -5.28 -6.00
CA LYS A 297 15.36 -5.19 -6.68
C LYS A 297 15.22 -4.51 -8.05
N GLN A 298 14.24 -4.92 -8.86
CA GLN A 298 13.95 -4.28 -10.16
C GLN A 298 13.64 -2.79 -10.00
N TYR A 299 12.75 -2.44 -9.08
CA TYR A 299 12.36 -1.05 -8.84
C TYR A 299 13.55 -0.17 -8.40
N ILE A 300 14.37 -0.67 -7.46
CA ILE A 300 15.56 0.03 -6.97
C ILE A 300 16.57 0.22 -8.10
N ALA A 301 16.78 -0.80 -8.95
CA ALA A 301 17.66 -0.71 -10.10
C ALA A 301 17.20 0.34 -11.12
N ILE A 302 15.90 0.33 -11.47
CA ILE A 302 15.29 1.30 -12.40
C ILE A 302 15.43 2.72 -11.88
N LYS A 303 15.09 2.94 -10.61
CA LYS A 303 15.09 4.28 -10.02
C LYS A 303 16.47 4.72 -9.52
N LYS A 304 17.49 3.86 -9.61
CA LYS A 304 18.87 4.08 -9.13
C LYS A 304 18.91 4.53 -7.66
N ILE A 305 18.11 3.88 -6.82
CA ILE A 305 17.84 4.27 -5.42
C ILE A 305 18.90 3.72 -4.44
N LEU A 306 20.01 3.15 -4.93
CA LEU A 306 21.09 2.55 -4.11
C LEU A 306 21.73 3.52 -3.08
N GLN A 307 21.47 4.82 -3.18
CA GLN A 307 21.94 5.83 -2.24
C GLN A 307 21.03 6.03 -1.01
N LEU A 308 19.86 5.38 -0.94
CA LEU A 308 19.01 5.51 0.24
C LEU A 308 19.62 4.80 1.44
N ASP A 309 19.69 5.52 2.54
CA ASP A 309 20.15 5.02 3.82
C ASP A 309 19.03 5.17 4.85
N ALA A 310 18.56 4.03 5.34
CA ALA A 310 17.48 3.99 6.34
C ALA A 310 17.86 4.75 7.62
N ASN A 311 19.14 4.72 8.03
CA ASN A 311 19.60 5.41 9.23
C ASN A 311 19.67 6.92 9.02
N LYS A 312 19.91 7.41 7.79
CA LYS A 312 19.86 8.86 7.48
C LYS A 312 18.43 9.39 7.42
N LEU A 313 17.48 8.57 6.98
CA LEU A 313 16.07 8.95 6.88
C LEU A 313 15.30 8.74 8.19
N ASN A 314 15.91 8.14 9.20
CA ASN A 314 15.33 7.93 10.52
C ASN A 314 15.70 9.08 11.47
N ASN A 315 14.71 9.92 11.81
CA ASN A 315 14.87 11.01 12.77
C ASN A 315 14.67 10.59 14.23
N THR A 316 14.22 9.38 14.54
CA THR A 316 13.99 8.93 15.93
C THR A 316 15.25 9.08 16.80
N LYS A 317 16.44 8.86 16.22
CA LYS A 317 17.74 9.05 16.89
C LYS A 317 18.06 10.50 17.30
N LYS A 318 17.28 11.47 16.82
CA LYS A 318 17.42 12.89 17.19
C LYS A 318 16.61 13.25 18.43
N ALA A 319 15.69 12.38 18.87
CA ALA A 319 14.97 12.58 20.11
C ALA A 319 15.95 12.48 21.30
N GLU A 320 15.73 13.33 22.29
CA GLU A 320 16.57 13.45 23.50
C GLU A 320 15.88 12.88 24.73
N ILE A 321 14.56 12.67 24.66
CA ILE A 321 13.74 11.98 25.66
C ILE A 321 12.95 10.87 24.97
N ASP A 322 12.62 9.82 25.71
CA ASP A 322 11.80 8.72 25.20
C ASP A 322 10.32 9.02 25.39
N VAL A 323 9.85 10.08 24.74
CA VAL A 323 8.44 10.47 24.73
C VAL A 323 7.99 10.54 23.29
N LEU A 324 6.91 9.83 22.95
CA LEU A 324 6.32 9.89 21.62
C LEU A 324 5.25 10.96 21.56
N PHE A 325 5.49 11.99 20.74
CA PHE A 325 4.55 13.09 20.58
C PHE A 325 3.84 13.03 19.23
N PHE A 326 2.52 12.85 19.29
CA PHE A 326 1.63 12.82 18.14
C PHE A 326 0.76 14.08 18.09
N ASN A 327 1.28 15.14 17.44
CA ASN A 327 0.57 16.41 17.23
C ASN A 327 -0.48 16.29 16.10
N ARG A 328 -1.48 15.44 16.36
CA ARG A 328 -2.39 14.85 15.39
C ARG A 328 -3.17 15.87 14.57
N VAL A 329 -3.26 15.64 13.27
CA VAL A 329 -4.17 16.37 12.37
C VAL A 329 -5.62 15.83 12.50
N PRO A 330 -6.65 16.69 12.47
CA PRO A 330 -8.05 16.26 12.37
C PRO A 330 -8.36 15.52 11.06
N LYS A 331 -9.20 14.48 11.16
CA LYS A 331 -9.76 13.69 10.03
C LYS A 331 -8.74 12.90 9.20
N THR A 332 -7.55 12.65 9.74
CA THR A 332 -6.52 11.79 9.15
C THR A 332 -6.50 10.38 9.75
N GLY A 333 -7.58 9.96 10.43
CA GLY A 333 -7.64 8.66 11.12
C GLY A 333 -6.82 8.61 12.41
N SER A 334 -6.60 9.77 13.05
CA SER A 334 -5.80 9.87 14.26
C SER A 334 -6.38 9.14 15.48
N VAL A 335 -7.71 8.98 15.57
CA VAL A 335 -8.32 8.11 16.61
C VAL A 335 -7.93 6.65 16.38
N HIS A 336 -7.89 6.22 15.12
CA HIS A 336 -7.53 4.85 14.78
C HIS A 336 -6.08 4.53 15.17
N LEU A 337 -5.15 5.45 14.90
CA LEU A 337 -3.75 5.31 15.33
C LEU A 337 -3.63 5.27 16.86
N ILE A 338 -4.36 6.12 17.59
CA ILE A 338 -4.37 6.10 19.06
C ILE A 338 -4.92 4.78 19.60
N THR A 339 -5.98 4.22 19.00
CA THR A 339 -6.49 2.91 19.42
C THR A 339 -5.46 1.81 19.17
N LEU A 340 -4.71 1.88 18.07
CA LEU A 340 -3.59 0.97 17.81
C LEU A 340 -2.49 1.14 18.86
N MET A 341 -2.04 2.37 19.14
CA MET A 341 -1.04 2.66 20.18
C MET A 341 -1.51 2.19 21.56
N LYS A 342 -2.78 2.38 21.93
CA LYS A 342 -3.33 1.86 23.21
C LYS A 342 -3.34 0.34 23.30
N SER A 343 -3.46 -0.33 22.15
CA SER A 343 -3.43 -1.79 22.11
C SER A 343 -1.99 -2.31 22.18
N LEU A 344 -1.06 -1.61 21.53
CA LEU A 344 0.37 -1.87 21.57
C LEU A 344 0.99 -1.53 22.93
N GLY A 345 0.55 -0.47 23.62
CA GLY A 345 1.02 -0.10 24.95
C GLY A 345 0.75 -1.15 26.01
N LYS A 346 -0.29 -1.98 25.84
CA LYS A 346 -0.54 -3.16 26.68
C LYS A 346 0.48 -4.28 26.47
N ILE A 347 1.16 -4.30 25.33
CA ILE A 347 2.14 -5.32 24.93
C ILE A 347 3.56 -4.82 25.26
N HIS A 348 3.83 -3.54 24.98
CA HIS A 348 5.15 -2.91 25.06
C HIS A 348 5.34 -2.04 26.30
N ASP A 349 4.42 -2.12 27.26
CA ASP A 349 4.47 -1.43 28.56
C ASP A 349 4.62 0.09 28.42
N TYR A 350 3.62 0.72 27.80
CA TYR A 350 3.50 2.17 27.72
C TYR A 350 2.06 2.67 27.77
N ASP A 351 1.90 3.91 28.22
CA ASP A 351 0.61 4.59 28.29
C ASP A 351 0.41 5.62 27.17
N VAL A 352 -0.87 5.82 26.83
CA VAL A 352 -1.28 6.76 25.78
C VAL A 352 -2.24 7.79 26.33
N ASP A 353 -1.70 8.97 26.56
CA ASP A 353 -2.44 10.15 26.96
C ASP A 353 -2.93 10.91 25.74
N LYS A 354 -4.24 11.11 25.72
CA LYS A 354 -4.91 11.91 24.70
C LYS A 354 -5.49 13.13 25.39
N ASP A 355 -5.07 14.31 24.93
CA ASP A 355 -5.61 15.58 25.40
C ASP A 355 -7.16 15.60 25.25
N PRO A 356 -7.89 15.89 26.35
CA PRO A 356 -9.35 15.95 26.36
C PRO A 356 -9.94 17.13 25.56
N GLN A 357 -9.14 18.16 25.25
CA GLN A 357 -9.52 19.33 24.44
C GLN A 357 -10.76 20.07 24.95
N ILE A 358 -10.80 20.31 26.26
CA ILE A 358 -11.95 20.91 26.95
C ILE A 358 -12.26 22.34 26.40
N GLY A 359 -11.28 23.01 25.78
CA GLY A 359 -11.43 24.32 25.12
C GLY A 359 -11.55 24.31 23.59
N GLY A 360 -11.56 23.14 22.94
CA GLY A 360 -11.47 23.03 21.48
C GLY A 360 -10.03 23.17 20.95
N ILE A 361 -9.88 23.15 19.63
CA ILE A 361 -8.56 23.21 18.97
C ILE A 361 -8.17 24.67 18.81
N GLN A 362 -7.18 25.11 19.59
CA GLN A 362 -6.49 26.39 19.37
C GLN A 362 -5.41 26.19 18.32
N ALA A 363 -5.57 26.87 17.19
CA ALA A 363 -4.67 26.69 16.06
C ALA A 363 -3.36 27.49 16.18
N ILE A 364 -3.32 28.56 16.97
CA ILE A 364 -2.12 29.35 17.23
C ILE A 364 -2.07 29.61 18.74
N LEU A 365 -0.99 29.21 19.39
CA LEU A 365 -0.72 29.45 20.81
C LEU A 365 0.05 30.77 20.96
N GLN A 366 -0.18 31.47 22.06
CA GLN A 366 0.69 32.56 22.48
C GLN A 366 2.05 32.02 22.94
N PRO A 367 3.12 32.83 22.97
CA PRO A 367 4.47 32.34 23.29
C PRO A 367 4.63 31.70 24.67
N ASP A 368 3.87 32.18 25.67
CA ASP A 368 3.76 31.63 27.01
C ASP A 368 3.02 30.29 27.02
N GLU A 369 1.87 30.22 26.34
CA GLU A 369 1.14 28.96 26.15
C GLU A 369 2.03 27.93 25.40
N GLU A 370 2.74 28.34 24.34
CA GLU A 370 3.68 27.48 23.61
C GLU A 370 4.79 26.95 24.53
N ALA A 371 5.32 27.79 25.44
CA ALA A 371 6.32 27.38 26.42
C ALA A 371 5.77 26.34 27.41
N ASP A 372 4.59 26.61 27.98
CA ASP A 372 3.93 25.71 28.93
C ASP A 372 3.63 24.35 28.30
N TRP A 373 3.14 24.32 27.05
CA TRP A 373 2.92 23.06 26.33
C TRP A 373 4.21 22.26 26.16
N ILE A 374 5.31 22.92 25.80
CA ILE A 374 6.60 22.28 25.60
C ILE A 374 7.15 21.74 26.91
N GLU A 375 7.12 22.53 27.98
CA GLU A 375 7.59 22.11 29.31
C GLU A 375 6.78 20.92 29.83
N ASN A 376 5.46 20.95 29.69
CA ASN A 376 4.59 19.85 30.12
C ASN A 376 4.92 18.54 29.37
N ILE A 377 5.17 18.61 28.06
CA ILE A 377 5.53 17.42 27.26
C ILE A 377 6.94 16.93 27.61
N ALA A 378 7.89 17.85 27.83
CA ALA A 378 9.27 17.52 28.18
C ALA A 378 9.39 16.83 29.54
N ASN A 379 8.45 17.09 30.45
CA ASN A 379 8.41 16.51 31.79
C ASN A 379 7.59 15.20 31.87
N LEU A 380 7.08 14.68 30.75
CA LEU A 380 6.43 13.36 30.73
C LEU A 380 7.45 12.25 31.01
N GLU A 381 6.98 11.17 31.63
CA GLU A 381 7.83 10.01 31.93
C GLU A 381 8.26 9.28 30.64
N ASP A 382 9.47 8.73 30.65
CA ASP A 382 9.98 7.92 29.55
C ASP A 382 9.05 6.74 29.26
N GLY A 383 8.79 6.48 27.97
CA GLY A 383 7.78 5.54 27.52
C GLY A 383 6.40 6.17 27.35
N SER A 384 6.18 7.45 27.61
CA SER A 384 4.85 8.07 27.43
C SER A 384 4.53 8.37 25.97
N VAL A 385 3.27 8.15 25.57
CA VAL A 385 2.72 8.66 24.32
C VAL A 385 1.75 9.80 24.61
N PHE A 386 1.99 10.97 24.03
CA PHE A 386 1.08 12.11 24.15
C PHE A 386 0.51 12.52 22.79
N ALA A 387 -0.82 12.60 22.69
CA ALA A 387 -1.53 12.92 21.46
C ALA A 387 -2.50 14.10 21.64
N SER A 388 -2.21 15.23 20.99
CA SER A 388 -3.07 16.43 21.01
C SER A 388 -3.23 17.08 19.63
N HIS A 389 -4.34 17.80 19.44
CA HIS A 389 -4.56 18.63 18.26
C HIS A 389 -3.87 19.99 18.45
N VAL A 390 -2.56 20.02 18.23
CA VAL A 390 -1.71 21.24 18.31
C VAL A 390 -0.78 21.30 17.11
N ASN A 391 -0.37 22.50 16.69
CA ASN A 391 0.63 22.62 15.63
C ASN A 391 2.01 22.19 16.14
N TYR A 392 2.95 22.03 15.21
CA TYR A 392 4.34 21.74 15.52
C TYR A 392 4.92 22.71 16.57
N LEU A 393 5.49 22.15 17.64
CA LEU A 393 6.15 22.86 18.74
C LEU A 393 7.67 22.72 18.58
N ASN A 394 8.39 23.84 18.60
CA ASN A 394 9.84 23.83 18.48
C ASN A 394 10.51 23.73 19.87
N PHE A 395 10.76 22.52 20.35
CA PHE A 395 11.39 22.26 21.65
C PHE A 395 12.76 22.94 21.79
N SER A 396 13.59 22.88 20.73
CA SER A 396 14.91 23.50 20.75
C SER A 396 14.88 25.03 20.88
N LYS A 397 13.84 25.71 20.38
CA LYS A 397 13.64 27.16 20.59
C LYS A 397 13.51 27.52 22.06
N TYR A 398 12.99 26.61 22.87
CA TYR A 398 12.76 26.79 24.31
C TYR A 398 13.82 26.06 25.17
N SER A 399 14.90 25.58 24.56
CA SER A 399 15.96 24.82 25.25
C SER A 399 15.44 23.58 25.99
N GLN A 400 14.37 22.96 25.47
CA GLN A 400 13.77 21.75 26.02
C GLN A 400 14.17 20.53 25.17
N PRO A 401 14.26 19.34 25.78
CA PRO A 401 14.65 18.13 25.06
C PRO A 401 13.59 17.72 24.04
N ARG A 402 14.03 17.26 22.87
CA ARG A 402 13.12 16.91 21.77
C ARG A 402 12.48 15.53 21.96
N PRO A 403 11.15 15.40 21.83
CA PRO A 403 10.47 14.10 21.80
C PRO A 403 10.55 13.45 20.41
N ILE A 404 10.08 12.20 20.31
CA ILE A 404 9.89 11.48 19.05
C ILE A 404 8.61 11.99 18.38
N TYR A 405 8.76 12.84 17.36
CA TYR A 405 7.62 13.33 16.59
C TYR A 405 7.13 12.31 15.56
N ILE A 406 5.82 12.03 15.57
CA ILE A 406 5.13 11.32 14.48
C ILE A 406 3.88 12.08 14.06
N ASN A 407 3.39 11.82 12.84
CA ASN A 407 2.08 12.32 12.42
C ASN A 407 1.41 11.48 11.34
N MET A 408 0.17 11.83 11.00
CA MET A 408 -0.63 11.20 9.95
C MET A 408 -1.28 12.26 9.05
N VAL A 409 -1.14 12.11 7.74
CA VAL A 409 -1.77 12.96 6.71
C VAL A 409 -2.80 12.18 5.87
N ARG A 410 -3.63 12.91 5.13
CA ARG A 410 -4.64 12.36 4.22
C ARG A 410 -4.75 13.24 2.97
N ASP A 411 -5.29 12.71 1.86
CA ASP A 411 -5.67 13.55 0.72
C ASP A 411 -6.49 14.77 1.23
N PRO A 412 -6.04 16.01 0.92
CA PRO A 412 -6.64 17.20 1.50
C PRO A 412 -8.13 17.37 1.19
N VAL A 413 -8.55 16.98 -0.03
CA VAL A 413 -9.93 17.13 -0.49
C VAL A 413 -10.82 16.11 0.21
N GLU A 414 -10.39 14.85 0.25
CA GLU A 414 -11.06 13.80 1.02
C GLU A 414 -11.16 14.14 2.51
N ARG A 415 -10.15 14.82 3.05
CA ARG A 415 -10.11 15.25 4.45
C ARG A 415 -11.13 16.36 4.74
N VAL A 416 -11.24 17.39 3.90
CA VAL A 416 -12.24 18.47 4.11
C VAL A 416 -13.65 17.99 3.85
N ILE A 417 -13.86 17.07 2.90
CA ILE A 417 -15.13 16.38 2.73
C ILE A 417 -15.48 15.61 4.01
N SER A 418 -14.53 14.85 4.57
CA SER A 418 -14.74 14.13 5.82
C SER A 418 -15.05 15.07 6.99
N TRP A 419 -14.44 16.25 7.03
CA TRP A 419 -14.75 17.29 8.02
C TRP A 419 -16.16 17.85 7.84
N HIS A 420 -16.56 18.19 6.60
CA HIS A 420 -17.89 18.74 6.26
C HIS A 420 -19.03 17.90 6.83
N TYR A 421 -19.00 16.60 6.60
CA TYR A 421 -20.03 15.70 7.11
C TYR A 421 -19.86 15.38 8.59
N PHE A 422 -18.63 15.42 9.12
CA PHE A 422 -18.39 15.18 10.54
C PHE A 422 -19.05 16.25 11.40
N ILE A 423 -18.81 17.54 11.12
CA ILE A 423 -19.37 18.64 11.95
C ILE A 423 -20.89 18.72 11.89
N ARG A 424 -21.49 18.18 10.82
CA ARG A 424 -22.95 18.11 10.60
C ARG A 424 -23.60 16.85 11.15
N ALA A 425 -22.81 15.92 11.69
CA ALA A 425 -23.35 14.68 12.19
C ALA A 425 -24.11 14.87 13.51
N PRO A 426 -25.26 14.20 13.71
CA PRO A 426 -26.07 14.36 14.92
C PRO A 426 -25.31 14.18 16.23
N TRP A 427 -24.38 13.22 16.28
CA TRP A 427 -23.59 12.94 17.49
C TRP A 427 -22.64 14.07 17.92
N ILE A 428 -22.41 15.09 17.08
CA ILE A 428 -21.60 16.26 17.46
C ILE A 428 -22.38 17.25 18.32
N PHE A 429 -23.64 17.52 17.99
CA PHE A 429 -24.44 18.54 18.67
C PHE A 429 -25.54 17.98 19.58
N VAL A 430 -26.05 16.77 19.34
CA VAL A 430 -27.08 16.14 20.18
C VAL A 430 -26.62 15.95 21.64
N PRO A 431 -25.38 15.49 21.94
CA PRO A 431 -24.93 15.37 23.33
C PRO A 431 -24.90 16.72 24.06
N GLY A 432 -24.47 17.79 23.38
CA GLY A 432 -24.45 19.15 23.93
C GLY A 432 -25.85 19.68 24.23
N ARG A 433 -26.84 19.38 23.36
CA ARG A 433 -28.24 19.69 23.64
C ARG A 433 -28.78 18.90 24.83
N ARG A 434 -28.46 17.61 24.95
CA ARG A 434 -28.91 16.78 26.09
C ARG A 434 -28.31 17.21 27.43
N ARG A 435 -27.04 17.63 27.44
CA ARG A 435 -26.34 18.02 28.69
C ARG A 435 -26.71 19.42 29.15
N ASN A 436 -26.65 20.41 28.26
CA ASN A 436 -26.69 21.82 28.63
C ASN A 436 -27.75 22.62 27.83
N ASN A 437 -28.73 21.94 27.22
CA ASN A 437 -29.78 22.56 26.39
C ASN A 437 -29.26 23.49 25.28
N ARG A 438 -28.06 23.21 24.75
CA ARG A 438 -27.45 23.98 23.65
C ARG A 438 -28.37 24.00 22.43
N GLU A 439 -28.45 25.15 21.77
CA GLU A 439 -29.26 25.34 20.57
C GLU A 439 -28.86 24.37 19.45
N MET A 440 -29.84 23.84 18.72
CA MET A 440 -29.57 22.94 17.60
C MET A 440 -29.20 23.75 16.36
N PRO A 441 -28.27 23.24 15.54
CA PRO A 441 -27.98 23.88 14.26
C PRO A 441 -29.22 23.88 13.36
N ASN A 442 -29.29 24.88 12.48
CA ASN A 442 -30.34 24.99 11.46
C ASN A 442 -30.43 23.68 10.64
N PRO A 443 -31.62 23.08 10.47
CA PRO A 443 -31.79 21.86 9.67
C PRO A 443 -31.26 21.98 8.25
N LYS A 444 -31.35 23.15 7.61
CA LYS A 444 -30.76 23.40 6.29
C LYS A 444 -29.23 23.27 6.32
N TRP A 445 -28.58 23.75 7.37
CA TRP A 445 -27.13 23.61 7.54
C TRP A 445 -26.74 22.15 7.83
N ALA A 446 -27.49 21.48 8.70
CA ALA A 446 -27.20 20.10 9.11
C ALA A 446 -27.34 19.10 7.95
N ASN A 447 -28.31 19.31 7.06
CA ASN A 447 -28.59 18.44 5.92
C ASN A 447 -27.87 18.87 4.62
N MET A 448 -27.05 19.92 4.67
CA MET A 448 -26.38 20.46 3.48
C MET A 448 -25.34 19.48 2.93
N GLU A 449 -25.49 19.12 1.66
CA GLU A 449 -24.50 18.31 0.94
C GLU A 449 -23.24 19.11 0.61
N PHE A 450 -22.11 18.43 0.41
CA PHE A 450 -20.85 19.10 0.11
C PHE A 450 -20.92 19.87 -1.22
N ASP A 451 -21.50 19.26 -2.24
CA ASP A 451 -21.76 19.86 -3.55
C ASP A 451 -22.50 21.19 -3.43
N GLN A 452 -23.63 21.17 -2.71
CA GLN A 452 -24.45 22.36 -2.47
C GLN A 452 -23.64 23.45 -1.75
N CYS A 453 -22.91 23.07 -0.69
CA CYS A 453 -22.08 23.99 0.09
C CYS A 453 -21.03 24.72 -0.75
N VAL A 454 -20.42 23.99 -1.69
CA VAL A 454 -19.40 24.52 -2.59
C VAL A 454 -20.04 25.39 -3.68
N GLU A 455 -21.15 24.97 -4.29
CA GLU A 455 -21.85 25.74 -5.33
C GLU A 455 -22.45 27.03 -4.81
N SER A 456 -23.06 26.99 -3.62
CA SER A 456 -23.61 28.18 -2.96
C SER A 456 -22.52 29.06 -2.32
N LYS A 457 -21.24 28.68 -2.44
CA LYS A 457 -20.08 29.40 -1.91
C LYS A 457 -20.22 29.73 -0.42
N GLU A 458 -20.70 28.76 0.36
CA GLU A 458 -20.73 28.89 1.81
C GLU A 458 -19.31 29.09 2.35
N LYS A 459 -19.19 29.90 3.40
CA LYS A 459 -17.89 30.28 3.99
C LYS A 459 -17.02 29.06 4.30
N VAL A 460 -17.62 28.02 4.88
CA VAL A 460 -16.94 26.78 5.31
C VAL A 460 -16.48 25.87 4.16
N CYS A 461 -16.96 26.10 2.94
CA CYS A 461 -16.63 25.34 1.73
C CYS A 461 -16.00 26.22 0.64
N THR A 462 -15.60 27.44 0.99
CA THR A 462 -14.97 28.40 0.10
C THR A 462 -13.47 28.48 0.38
N TYR A 463 -12.66 28.17 -0.63
CA TYR A 463 -11.23 27.94 -0.47
C TYR A 463 -10.44 28.98 -1.26
N ILE A 464 -10.26 30.16 -0.68
CA ILE A 464 -9.56 31.29 -1.31
C ILE A 464 -8.09 31.31 -0.89
N GLU A 465 -7.17 31.24 -1.84
CA GLU A 465 -5.73 31.34 -1.59
C GLU A 465 -5.38 32.64 -0.85
N GLY A 466 -4.44 32.56 0.09
CA GLY A 466 -4.01 33.70 0.91
C GLY A 466 -4.98 34.10 2.02
N SER A 467 -6.22 33.57 2.04
CA SER A 467 -7.14 33.87 3.14
C SER A 467 -6.57 33.40 4.49
N LEU A 468 -6.67 34.28 5.49
CA LEU A 468 -6.16 34.02 6.83
C LEU A 468 -6.99 32.96 7.56
N LEU A 469 -6.45 32.46 8.65
CA LEU A 469 -7.14 31.50 9.51
C LEU A 469 -8.34 32.17 10.17
N GLU A 470 -9.51 31.54 10.10
CA GLU A 470 -10.66 32.00 10.88
C GLU A 470 -10.56 31.49 12.32
N ARG A 471 -10.91 32.36 13.29
CA ARG A 471 -10.67 32.13 14.74
C ARG A 471 -11.29 30.85 15.31
N ALA A 472 -12.31 30.26 14.68
CA ALA A 472 -12.91 29.01 15.16
C ALA A 472 -13.32 28.08 14.00
N GLY A 473 -12.91 26.81 14.07
CA GLY A 473 -13.42 25.74 13.21
C GLY A 473 -12.85 25.68 11.78
N ASP A 474 -11.82 26.47 11.45
CA ASP A 474 -11.17 26.43 10.14
C ASP A 474 -10.13 25.29 10.07
N HIS A 475 -10.60 24.11 9.66
CA HIS A 475 -9.79 22.90 9.55
C HIS A 475 -9.37 22.56 8.13
N ARG A 476 -9.37 23.53 7.19
CA ARG A 476 -9.02 23.25 5.78
C ARG A 476 -7.52 23.03 5.53
N ARG A 477 -6.66 23.42 6.47
CA ARG A 477 -5.19 23.30 6.37
C ARG A 477 -4.68 22.11 7.16
N GLN A 478 -3.98 21.17 6.53
CA GLN A 478 -3.14 20.23 7.26
C GLN A 478 -1.70 20.72 7.34
N THR A 479 -1.23 21.53 6.37
CA THR A 479 0.10 22.17 6.40
C THR A 479 0.33 22.98 7.70
N LEU A 480 -0.70 23.64 8.21
CA LEU A 480 -0.66 24.43 9.45
C LEU A 480 -0.12 23.63 10.65
N PHE A 481 -0.55 22.38 10.79
CA PHE A 481 -0.12 21.50 11.87
C PHE A 481 1.37 21.16 11.84
N PHE A 482 2.03 21.33 10.70
CA PHE A 482 3.47 21.10 10.52
C PHE A 482 4.27 22.39 10.41
N CYS A 483 3.65 23.51 10.03
CA CYS A 483 4.33 24.80 9.90
C CYS A 483 4.65 25.41 11.28
N GLY A 484 3.73 25.30 12.24
CA GLY A 484 3.91 25.80 13.62
C GLY A 484 3.03 27.01 13.95
N HIS A 485 3.49 27.85 14.87
CA HIS A 485 2.68 28.91 15.50
C HIS A 485 2.88 30.32 14.92
N ASN A 486 3.68 30.50 13.87
CA ASN A 486 3.86 31.84 13.29
C ASN A 486 2.62 32.24 12.46
N GLU A 487 1.80 33.14 12.99
CA GLU A 487 0.53 33.55 12.38
C GLU A 487 0.71 34.03 10.92
N PHE A 488 1.62 34.98 10.68
CA PHE A 488 1.83 35.56 9.34
C PHE A 488 2.39 34.57 8.32
N LYS A 489 3.24 33.63 8.75
CA LYS A 489 3.90 32.68 7.85
C LYS A 489 3.07 31.42 7.60
N CYS A 490 2.33 30.95 8.61
CA CYS A 490 1.69 29.63 8.60
C CYS A 490 0.17 29.67 8.36
N THR A 491 -0.52 30.77 8.67
CA THR A 491 -1.99 30.84 8.53
C THR A 491 -2.52 31.16 7.12
N PRO A 492 -1.81 31.87 6.22
CA PRO A 492 -2.31 32.12 4.87
C PRO A 492 -2.58 30.80 4.12
N PHE A 493 -3.85 30.58 3.75
CA PHE A 493 -4.28 29.35 3.09
C PHE A 493 -3.55 29.12 1.77
N ASN A 494 -3.17 27.87 1.52
CA ASN A 494 -2.55 27.45 0.26
C ASN A 494 -1.29 28.26 -0.11
N SER A 495 -0.58 28.81 0.88
CA SER A 495 0.59 29.66 0.65
C SER A 495 1.88 28.86 0.45
N ARG A 496 2.77 29.39 -0.39
CA ARG A 496 4.08 28.77 -0.67
C ARG A 496 4.99 28.76 0.56
N LEU A 497 4.95 29.81 1.39
CA LEU A 497 5.80 29.91 2.57
C LEU A 497 5.43 28.88 3.64
N ALA A 498 4.14 28.77 3.99
CA ALA A 498 3.66 27.79 4.95
C ALA A 498 4.00 26.36 4.50
N LEU A 499 3.85 26.07 3.20
CA LEU A 499 4.24 24.80 2.61
C LEU A 499 5.71 24.48 2.82
N GLN A 500 6.63 25.41 2.53
CA GLN A 500 8.06 25.15 2.64
C GLN A 500 8.48 24.93 4.10
N LEU A 501 7.98 25.74 5.02
CA LEU A 501 8.24 25.57 6.45
C LEU A 501 7.72 24.23 6.97
N ALA A 502 6.51 23.84 6.56
CA ALA A 502 5.96 22.53 6.90
C ALA A 502 6.82 21.38 6.36
N LYS A 503 7.29 21.45 5.10
CA LYS A 503 8.20 20.44 4.53
C LYS A 503 9.52 20.37 5.29
N GLU A 504 10.09 21.53 5.63
CA GLU A 504 11.36 21.61 6.37
C GLU A 504 11.23 20.96 7.76
N ASN A 505 10.18 21.30 8.51
CA ASN A 505 9.94 20.72 9.83
C ASN A 505 9.73 19.20 9.74
N VAL A 506 8.98 18.72 8.73
CA VAL A 506 8.82 17.27 8.48
C VAL A 506 10.16 16.58 8.25
N GLU A 507 11.05 17.13 7.42
CA GLU A 507 12.36 16.51 7.20
C GLU A 507 13.27 16.55 8.43
N ARG A 508 13.21 17.63 9.20
CA ARG A 508 14.15 17.83 10.30
C ARG A 508 13.76 17.07 11.56
N GLU A 509 12.47 17.06 11.90
CA GLU A 509 11.99 16.75 13.25
C GLU A 509 11.15 15.47 13.31
N TYR A 510 10.39 15.13 12.27
CA TYR A 510 9.46 14.00 12.32
C TYR A 510 10.16 12.67 12.00
N ALA A 511 10.02 11.67 12.88
CA ALA A 511 10.44 10.30 12.62
C ALA A 511 9.64 9.71 11.44
N VAL A 512 8.31 9.70 11.57
CA VAL A 512 7.40 9.14 10.55
C VAL A 512 6.19 10.04 10.36
N VAL A 513 5.85 10.35 9.10
CA VAL A 513 4.58 10.98 8.72
C VAL A 513 3.84 10.03 7.78
N GLY A 514 2.88 9.29 8.33
CA GLY A 514 2.17 8.21 7.65
C GLY A 514 0.87 8.62 6.96
N THR A 515 0.23 7.66 6.27
CA THR A 515 -1.14 7.80 5.77
C THR A 515 -1.86 6.46 5.65
N TRP A 516 -3.14 6.42 6.04
CA TRP A 516 -3.94 5.19 5.94
C TRP A 516 -4.22 4.76 4.49
N GLU A 517 -4.02 5.64 3.51
CA GLU A 517 -4.08 5.28 2.09
C GLU A 517 -2.92 4.36 1.68
N HIS A 518 -1.84 4.35 2.47
CA HIS A 518 -0.61 3.55 2.32
C HIS A 518 -0.31 2.88 3.67
N THR A 519 -1.28 2.09 4.15
CA THR A 519 -1.25 1.50 5.50
C THR A 519 -0.06 0.57 5.68
N ASN A 520 0.22 -0.30 4.69
CA ASN A 520 1.33 -1.25 4.76
C ASN A 520 2.68 -0.53 4.89
N GLU A 521 2.92 0.50 4.08
CA GLU A 521 4.15 1.29 4.17
C GLU A 521 4.23 2.04 5.50
N THR A 522 3.12 2.61 5.96
CA THR A 522 3.06 3.35 7.23
C THR A 522 3.42 2.46 8.42
N LEU A 523 2.78 1.29 8.55
CA LEU A 523 3.02 0.38 9.68
C LEU A 523 4.44 -0.19 9.64
N ALA A 524 4.93 -0.58 8.47
CA ALA A 524 6.29 -1.10 8.32
C ALA A 524 7.38 -0.05 8.67
N VAL A 525 7.18 1.22 8.30
CA VAL A 525 8.12 2.30 8.64
C VAL A 525 8.05 2.62 10.14
N LEU A 526 6.86 2.64 10.74
CA LEU A 526 6.70 2.84 12.19
C LEU A 526 7.38 1.73 12.99
N GLU A 527 7.15 0.46 12.64
CA GLU A 527 7.81 -0.70 13.24
C GLU A 527 9.33 -0.60 13.17
N ALA A 528 9.87 -0.22 12.01
CA ALA A 528 11.32 -0.18 11.80
C ALA A 528 12.00 1.03 12.49
N TYR A 529 11.35 2.19 12.51
CA TYR A 529 11.97 3.44 12.97
C TYR A 529 11.63 3.80 14.41
N VAL A 530 10.52 3.29 14.94
CA VAL A 530 10.03 3.57 16.30
C VAL A 530 9.61 2.25 17.00
N PRO A 531 10.50 1.24 17.05
CA PRO A 531 10.13 -0.13 17.43
C PRO A 531 9.62 -0.26 18.87
N ARG A 532 10.11 0.54 19.83
CA ARG A 532 9.62 0.52 21.24
C ARG A 532 8.10 0.71 21.32
N TYR A 533 7.55 1.58 20.46
CA TYR A 533 6.12 1.90 20.48
C TYR A 533 5.31 1.09 19.47
N PHE A 534 5.95 0.64 18.38
CA PHE A 534 5.25 0.12 17.20
C PHE A 534 5.66 -1.29 16.75
N ALA A 535 6.54 -2.01 17.46
CA ALA A 535 6.80 -3.41 17.12
C ALA A 535 5.48 -4.21 17.02
N ASP A 536 5.37 -5.07 16.01
CA ASP A 536 4.16 -5.86 15.72
C ASP A 536 2.88 -5.06 15.39
N ALA A 537 2.98 -3.76 15.09
CA ALA A 537 1.83 -2.91 14.75
C ALA A 537 1.01 -3.46 13.58
N SER A 538 1.65 -3.98 12.53
CA SER A 538 1.03 -4.60 11.36
C SER A 538 0.23 -5.83 11.75
N LYS A 539 0.81 -6.70 12.59
CA LYS A 539 0.14 -7.91 13.08
C LYS A 539 -1.13 -7.53 13.84
N LEU A 540 -1.01 -6.64 14.83
CA LEU A 540 -2.13 -6.22 15.68
C LEU A 540 -3.21 -5.46 14.88
N TYR A 541 -2.79 -4.68 13.89
CA TYR A 541 -3.69 -3.95 13.01
C TYR A 541 -4.58 -4.90 12.19
N TYR A 542 -3.97 -5.90 11.55
CA TYR A 542 -4.69 -6.85 10.70
C TYR A 542 -5.39 -7.96 11.49
N SER A 543 -5.06 -8.17 12.77
CA SER A 543 -5.74 -9.10 13.68
C SER A 543 -7.09 -8.58 14.22
N GLY A 544 -7.69 -7.55 13.62
CA GLY A 544 -9.07 -7.13 13.93
C GLY A 544 -9.25 -5.64 14.23
N LEU A 545 -8.18 -4.88 14.51
CA LEU A 545 -8.29 -3.42 14.66
C LEU A 545 -8.74 -2.74 13.35
N HIS A 546 -8.27 -3.22 12.19
CA HIS A 546 -8.74 -2.78 10.87
C HIS A 546 -10.26 -2.98 10.68
N ALA A 547 -10.84 -4.04 11.25
CA ALA A 547 -12.28 -4.33 11.14
C ALA A 547 -13.13 -3.45 12.08
N LYS A 548 -12.56 -3.02 13.21
CA LYS A 548 -13.14 -1.99 14.09
C LYS A 548 -12.99 -0.62 13.44
N LYS A 549 -13.78 -0.36 12.40
CA LYS A 549 -13.91 0.96 11.74
C LYS A 549 -14.51 1.97 12.72
N SER A 550 -13.69 2.48 13.63
CA SER A 550 -14.04 3.62 14.47
C SER A 550 -13.98 4.86 13.58
N ASN A 551 -15.15 5.43 13.24
CA ASN A 551 -15.34 6.73 12.58
C ASN A 551 -15.47 6.77 11.05
N ASP A 552 -16.02 5.74 10.40
CA ASP A 552 -16.67 5.99 9.10
C ASP A 552 -17.93 6.81 9.34
N ASN A 553 -18.11 7.91 8.59
CA ASN A 553 -19.37 8.64 8.60
C ASN A 553 -20.33 7.93 7.63
N PRO A 554 -21.34 7.19 8.11
CA PRO A 554 -22.25 6.41 7.26
C PRO A 554 -23.08 7.29 6.32
N MET A 555 -23.07 8.61 6.52
CA MET A 555 -23.86 9.58 5.78
C MET A 555 -23.07 10.28 4.66
N LYS A 556 -21.87 9.80 4.29
CA LYS A 556 -21.09 10.37 3.19
C LYS A 556 -21.72 9.98 1.83
N PRO A 557 -22.39 10.88 1.12
CA PRO A 557 -22.96 10.61 -0.20
C PRO A 557 -21.87 10.65 -1.29
N HIS A 558 -22.23 10.22 -2.49
CA HIS A 558 -21.40 10.38 -3.67
C HIS A 558 -21.31 11.88 -4.03
N ILE A 559 -20.10 12.36 -4.34
CA ILE A 559 -19.82 13.76 -4.67
C ILE A 559 -19.49 13.83 -6.15
N ARG A 560 -20.07 14.81 -6.86
CA ARG A 560 -19.83 14.97 -8.30
C ARG A 560 -18.35 15.23 -8.59
N LYS A 561 -17.83 14.61 -9.65
CA LYS A 561 -16.41 14.69 -10.02
C LYS A 561 -16.00 16.14 -10.32
N GLU A 562 -16.87 16.91 -10.94
CA GLU A 562 -16.64 18.31 -11.28
C GLU A 562 -16.40 19.18 -10.02
N ILE A 563 -17.12 18.88 -8.93
CA ILE A 563 -16.95 19.55 -7.63
C ILE A 563 -15.61 19.16 -7.00
N ILE A 564 -15.26 17.88 -7.03
CA ILE A 564 -13.95 17.40 -6.53
C ILE A 564 -12.82 18.11 -7.28
N ASP A 565 -12.89 18.17 -8.61
CA ASP A 565 -11.87 18.80 -9.45
C ASP A 565 -11.78 20.30 -9.19
N MET A 566 -12.91 20.99 -8.99
CA MET A 566 -12.92 22.39 -8.62
C MET A 566 -12.26 22.64 -7.26
N VAL A 567 -12.54 21.82 -6.25
CA VAL A 567 -11.88 21.95 -4.94
C VAL A 567 -10.39 21.63 -5.04
N ARG A 568 -9.99 20.61 -5.81
CA ARG A 568 -8.57 20.28 -6.05
C ARG A 568 -7.78 21.46 -6.63
N ARG A 569 -8.36 22.23 -7.55
CA ARG A 569 -7.72 23.45 -8.10
C ARG A 569 -7.43 24.53 -7.05
N ASN A 570 -8.16 24.54 -5.94
CA ASN A 570 -7.97 25.49 -4.84
C ASN A 570 -7.05 24.96 -3.72
N PHE A 571 -6.65 23.68 -3.77
CA PHE A 571 -5.85 23.00 -2.73
C PHE A 571 -4.43 22.65 -3.21
N THR A 572 -3.90 23.35 -4.22
CA THR A 572 -2.66 22.95 -4.91
C THR A 572 -1.48 22.71 -3.98
N ARG A 573 -1.24 23.57 -2.98
CA ARG A 573 -0.15 23.44 -2.01
C ARG A 573 -0.43 22.43 -0.91
N GLU A 574 -1.68 22.28 -0.48
CA GLU A 574 -2.06 21.21 0.46
C GLU A 574 -1.87 19.82 -0.19
N ILE A 575 -2.19 19.69 -1.48
CA ILE A 575 -1.96 18.47 -2.25
C ILE A 575 -0.46 18.23 -2.42
N GLU A 576 0.31 19.27 -2.75
CA GLU A 576 1.76 19.19 -2.86
C GLU A 576 2.41 18.75 -1.53
N PHE A 577 1.93 19.25 -0.39
CA PHE A 577 2.40 18.84 0.93
C PHE A 577 2.10 17.37 1.22
N TYR A 578 0.87 16.93 0.94
CA TYR A 578 0.47 15.53 1.10
C TYR A 578 1.32 14.59 0.22
N GLN A 579 1.54 14.95 -1.04
CA GLN A 579 2.40 14.20 -1.96
C GLN A 579 3.84 14.13 -1.48
N PHE A 580 4.37 15.24 -0.96
CA PHE A 580 5.69 15.29 -0.33
C PHE A 580 5.80 14.32 0.85
N CYS A 581 4.84 14.33 1.78
CA CYS A 581 4.83 13.41 2.93
C CYS A 581 4.77 11.95 2.47
N ARG A 582 3.93 11.65 1.47
CA ARG A 582 3.84 10.30 0.87
C ARG A 582 5.13 9.87 0.20
N GLN A 583 5.78 10.77 -0.55
CA GLN A 583 7.05 10.48 -1.18
C GLN A 583 8.13 10.19 -0.14
N ARG A 584 8.17 10.97 0.95
CA ARG A 584 9.09 10.73 2.07
C ARG A 584 8.84 9.38 2.73
N LEU A 585 7.60 9.05 3.06
CA LEU A 585 7.22 7.74 3.61
C LEU A 585 7.67 6.60 2.70
N HIS A 586 7.41 6.72 1.39
CA HIS A 586 7.81 5.72 0.41
C HIS A 586 9.34 5.56 0.34
N ARG A 587 10.10 6.66 0.42
CA ARG A 587 11.57 6.60 0.50
C ARG A 587 12.05 5.88 1.76
N GLN A 588 11.44 6.15 2.92
CA GLN A 588 11.77 5.45 4.17
C GLN A 588 11.50 3.94 4.04
N TYR A 589 10.32 3.59 3.50
CA TYR A 589 9.94 2.21 3.27
C TYR A 589 10.92 1.48 2.35
N LEU A 590 11.27 2.08 1.20
CA LEU A 590 12.25 1.51 0.28
C LEU A 590 13.63 1.37 0.90
N ALA A 591 14.07 2.33 1.73
CA ALA A 591 15.35 2.26 2.41
C ALA A 591 15.42 1.07 3.40
N ILE A 592 14.32 0.82 4.11
CA ILE A 592 14.19 -0.36 4.99
C ILE A 592 14.24 -1.65 4.16
N LYS A 593 13.48 -1.72 3.05
CA LYS A 593 13.50 -2.89 2.16
C LYS A 593 14.86 -3.12 1.51
N LEU A 594 15.58 -2.06 1.13
CA LEU A 594 16.95 -2.17 0.65
C LEU A 594 17.87 -2.75 1.73
N LYS A 595 17.78 -2.25 2.97
CA LYS A 595 18.54 -2.79 4.11
C LYS A 595 18.26 -4.28 4.35
N ASP A 596 16.99 -4.70 4.26
CA ASP A 596 16.60 -6.11 4.39
C ASP A 596 17.18 -6.96 3.25
N LEU A 597 17.08 -6.47 2.01
CA LEU A 597 17.65 -7.15 0.83
C LEU A 597 19.17 -7.31 0.95
N MET A 598 19.87 -6.29 1.43
CA MET A 598 21.32 -6.32 1.62
C MET A 598 21.77 -7.31 2.69
N ARG A 599 20.93 -7.58 3.72
CA ARG A 599 21.21 -8.63 4.70
C ARG A 599 21.10 -10.04 4.10
N MET A 600 20.29 -10.20 3.07
CA MET A 600 20.03 -11.49 2.41
C MET A 600 20.94 -11.75 1.21
N ASP A 601 21.54 -10.69 0.63
CA ASP A 601 22.34 -10.75 -0.58
C ASP A 601 23.61 -9.89 -0.43
N GLU A 602 24.72 -10.54 -0.03
CA GLU A 602 26.02 -9.89 0.18
C GLU A 602 26.57 -9.20 -1.08
N SER A 603 26.10 -9.58 -2.27
CA SER A 603 26.53 -8.93 -3.51
C SER A 603 26.08 -7.46 -3.55
N LEU A 604 24.90 -7.14 -2.98
CA LEU A 604 24.39 -5.76 -2.89
C LEU A 604 25.24 -4.89 -1.94
N VAL A 605 25.80 -5.48 -0.88
CA VAL A 605 26.68 -4.80 0.07
C VAL A 605 27.96 -4.32 -0.62
N LYS A 606 28.60 -5.21 -1.38
CA LYS A 606 29.83 -4.89 -2.14
C LYS A 606 29.59 -3.78 -3.17
N LEU A 607 28.41 -3.75 -3.78
CA LEU A 607 28.03 -2.71 -4.76
C LEU A 607 27.80 -1.33 -4.12
N GLN A 608 27.19 -1.25 -2.93
CA GLN A 608 27.02 0.04 -2.25
C GLN A 608 28.38 0.65 -1.86
N THR A 609 29.27 -0.13 -1.26
CA THR A 609 30.61 0.34 -0.88
C THR A 609 31.39 0.87 -2.09
N THR A 610 31.26 0.20 -3.23
CA THR A 610 31.94 0.62 -4.47
C THR A 610 31.36 1.91 -5.05
N ASN A 611 30.03 2.10 -4.98
CA ASN A 611 29.39 3.36 -5.39
C ASN A 611 29.71 4.53 -4.47
N GLU A 612 29.83 4.31 -3.15
CA GLU A 612 30.21 5.36 -2.21
C GLU A 612 31.65 5.83 -2.42
N LEU A 613 32.55 4.94 -2.84
CA LEU A 613 33.92 5.29 -3.23
C LEU A 613 33.96 6.07 -4.54
N ALA A 614 33.19 5.66 -5.56
CA ALA A 614 33.12 6.32 -6.86
C ALA A 614 32.46 7.72 -6.86
N ILE A 615 31.79 8.12 -5.76
CA ILE A 615 31.20 9.46 -5.58
C ILE A 615 32.17 10.40 -4.82
N ARG A 616 33.21 9.86 -4.19
CA ARG A 616 34.23 10.62 -3.44
C ARG A 616 35.47 10.97 -4.25
N ASP A 617 35.61 10.36 -5.43
CA ASP A 617 36.57 10.70 -6.48
C ASP A 617 35.89 11.54 -7.57
#